data_AF-A0A2H0Q658-F1
#
_entry.id   AF-A0A2H0Q658-F1
#
_cell.length_a   1.000
_cell.length_b   1.000
_cell.length_c   1.000
_cell.angle_alpha   90.00
_cell.angle_beta   90.00
_cell.angle_gamma   90.00
#
_symmetry.space_group_name_H-M   'P 1'
#
loop_
_entity.id
_entity.type
_entity.pdbx_description
1 polymer ?
#
loop_
_entity_poly.entity_id
_entity_poly.type
_entity_poly.pdbx_seq_one_letter_code
_entity_poly.pdbx_strand_id
1 'polypeptide(L)'
;MMKNLIYLLLFILNVASAEDFRVGSVDENVLIETSQKDFLTTVKVVKNKKNLLSYQADLVTQKLLKSGLVKFKNKDQPFLVTVWTGGAHGQELIVFDLAKYNKSDKEAAIAYVYGSAWTIDMDINQERIVIKGNKEVDEKTNLPVKEELTFKP
;
A
#
# COMPACT_ATOMS: atom_id res chain seq x y z
N MET A 1 -15.97 30.70 -40.95
CA MET A 1 -16.26 30.85 -39.50
C MET A 1 -16.12 29.48 -38.83
N MET A 2 -14.93 29.12 -38.34
CA MET A 2 -14.73 27.89 -37.57
C MET A 2 -14.85 28.22 -36.08
N LYS A 3 -15.89 27.68 -35.44
CA LYS A 3 -16.02 27.67 -33.98
C LYS A 3 -15.05 26.62 -33.44
N ASN A 4 -13.90 27.06 -32.91
CA ASN A 4 -13.03 26.20 -32.12
C ASN A 4 -13.72 25.94 -30.77
N LEU A 5 -14.29 24.74 -30.65
CA LEU A 5 -14.82 24.22 -29.40
C LEU A 5 -13.63 23.71 -28.59
N ILE A 6 -13.20 24.49 -27.60
CA ILE A 6 -12.17 24.08 -26.64
C ILE A 6 -12.81 23.07 -25.69
N TYR A 7 -12.42 21.80 -25.78
CA TYR A 7 -12.70 20.81 -24.76
C TYR A 7 -11.80 21.06 -23.55
N LEU A 8 -12.35 21.73 -22.53
CA LEU A 8 -11.71 21.84 -21.22
C LEU A 8 -11.96 20.52 -20.48
N LEU A 9 -11.04 19.56 -20.62
CA LEU A 9 -11.04 18.34 -19.82
C LEU A 9 -10.57 18.71 -18.40
N LEU A 10 -11.52 18.90 -17.47
CA LEU A 10 -11.19 19.01 -16.05
C LEU A 10 -10.72 17.63 -15.54
N PHE A 11 -9.41 17.42 -15.47
CA PHE A 11 -8.84 16.38 -14.62
C PHE A 11 -8.90 16.87 -13.18
N ILE A 12 -9.93 16.46 -12.45
CA ILE A 12 -9.97 16.67 -11.00
C ILE A 12 -8.99 15.65 -10.39
N LEU A 13 -7.74 16.07 -10.17
CA LEU A 13 -6.84 15.36 -9.26
C LEU A 13 -7.36 15.60 -7.83
N ASN A 14 -8.21 14.70 -7.34
CA ASN A 14 -8.46 14.56 -5.92
C ASN A 14 -7.16 14.06 -5.27
N VAL A 15 -6.26 14.97 -4.91
CA VAL A 15 -5.09 14.67 -4.07
C VAL A 15 -5.61 14.64 -2.63
N ALA A 16 -6.37 13.59 -2.29
CA ALA A 16 -6.68 13.30 -0.91
C ALA A 16 -5.45 12.65 -0.28
N SER A 17 -4.87 13.30 0.73
CA SER A 17 -3.88 12.68 1.62
C SER A 17 -4.54 11.48 2.28
N ALA A 18 -4.13 10.28 1.87
CA ALA A 18 -4.78 9.01 2.19
C ALA A 18 -3.86 8.10 3.01
N GLU A 19 -3.03 8.67 3.89
CA GLU A 19 -2.29 7.88 4.86
C GLU A 19 -3.17 7.58 6.08
N ASP A 20 -3.37 6.30 6.37
CA ASP A 20 -4.08 5.82 7.56
C ASP A 20 -3.19 5.86 8.81
N PHE A 21 -1.87 5.74 8.63
CA PHE A 21 -0.91 5.77 9.72
C PHE A 21 0.48 6.23 9.28
N ARG A 22 1.22 6.79 10.24
CA ARG A 22 2.63 7.18 10.13
C ARG A 22 3.35 6.82 11.41
N VAL A 23 4.38 5.99 11.31
CA VAL A 23 5.11 5.45 12.48
C VAL A 23 6.60 5.77 12.38
N GLY A 24 7.15 6.33 13.46
CA GLY A 24 8.54 6.77 13.53
C GLY A 24 8.79 8.11 12.85
N SER A 25 10.06 8.52 12.77
CA SER A 25 10.49 9.83 12.26
C SER A 25 10.51 9.91 10.73
N VAL A 26 9.35 9.67 10.10
CA VAL A 26 9.16 9.83 8.65
C VAL A 26 9.17 11.32 8.31
N ASP A 27 10.04 11.72 7.39
CA ASP A 27 10.14 13.10 6.87
C ASP A 27 8.76 13.58 6.36
N GLU A 28 8.35 14.78 6.79
CA GLU A 28 7.06 15.39 6.46
C GLU A 28 6.86 15.61 4.97
N ASN A 29 7.97 15.74 4.23
CA ASN A 29 7.94 15.94 2.79
C ASN A 29 7.77 14.63 2.01
N VAL A 30 7.71 13.49 2.71
CA VAL A 30 7.39 12.17 2.14
C VAL A 30 5.90 11.94 2.30
N LEU A 31 5.17 11.92 1.20
CA LEU A 31 3.71 11.84 1.15
C LEU A 31 3.26 10.61 0.38
N ILE A 32 2.11 10.07 0.77
CA ILE A 32 1.37 9.09 -0.02
C ILE A 32 0.32 9.83 -0.84
N GLU A 33 0.36 9.62 -2.16
CA GLU A 33 -0.66 10.09 -3.09
C GLU A 33 -1.42 8.88 -3.64
N THR A 34 -2.74 8.92 -3.58
CA THR A 34 -3.58 7.87 -4.18
C THR A 34 -4.37 8.46 -5.34
N SER A 35 -4.40 7.73 -6.45
CA SER A 35 -5.21 8.09 -7.60
C SER A 35 -5.97 6.88 -8.11
N GLN A 36 -7.20 7.10 -8.58
CA GLN A 36 -8.01 6.06 -9.21
C GLN A 36 -8.27 6.45 -10.66
N LYS A 37 -8.01 5.53 -11.58
CA LYS A 37 -8.39 5.66 -12.99
C LYS A 37 -9.17 4.42 -13.37
N ASP A 38 -10.41 4.61 -13.81
CA ASP A 38 -11.39 3.55 -14.01
C ASP A 38 -11.56 2.72 -12.72
N PHE A 39 -11.22 1.43 -12.76
CA PHE A 39 -11.27 0.51 -11.61
C PHE A 39 -9.90 0.25 -10.98
N LEU A 40 -8.83 0.86 -11.50
CA LEU A 40 -7.48 0.63 -11.01
C LEU A 40 -7.06 1.73 -10.03
N THR A 41 -6.62 1.31 -8.85
CA THR A 41 -6.05 2.20 -7.84
C THR A 41 -4.53 2.20 -7.97
N THR A 42 -3.94 3.39 -7.98
CA THR A 42 -2.49 3.59 -7.94
C THR A 42 -2.12 4.32 -6.66
N VAL A 43 -1.15 3.77 -5.94
CA VAL A 43 -0.51 4.39 -4.77
C VAL A 43 0.87 4.89 -5.19
N LYS A 44 1.18 6.13 -4.85
CA LYS A 44 2.49 6.74 -5.07
C LYS A 44 3.07 7.24 -3.77
N VAL A 45 4.38 7.09 -3.62
CA VAL A 45 5.13 7.76 -2.57
C VAL A 45 5.96 8.85 -3.21
N VAL A 46 5.78 10.09 -2.77
CA VAL A 46 6.44 11.27 -3.33
C VAL A 46 7.27 11.94 -2.25
N LYS A 47 8.52 12.30 -2.57
CA LYS A 47 9.38 13.12 -1.72
C LYS A 47 9.86 14.35 -2.48
N ASN A 48 9.60 15.55 -1.96
CA ASN A 48 10.04 16.81 -2.60
C ASN A 48 9.64 16.86 -4.09
N LYS A 49 8.39 16.49 -4.41
CA LYS A 49 7.85 16.39 -5.78
C LYS A 49 8.51 15.34 -6.68
N LYS A 50 9.39 14.48 -6.14
CA LYS A 50 9.98 13.35 -6.85
C LYS A 50 9.29 12.07 -6.45
N ASN A 51 8.91 11.28 -7.45
CA ASN A 51 8.32 9.96 -7.25
C ASN A 51 9.40 9.00 -6.70
N LEU A 52 9.14 8.41 -5.54
CA LEU A 52 9.96 7.36 -4.93
C LEU A 52 9.41 5.96 -5.24
N LEU A 53 8.10 5.83 -5.42
CA LEU A 53 7.40 4.59 -5.75
C LEU A 53 6.08 4.92 -6.44
N SER A 54 5.73 4.17 -7.47
CA SER A 54 4.38 4.11 -8.02
C SER A 54 3.99 2.65 -8.16
N TYR A 55 3.00 2.22 -7.39
CA TYR A 55 2.43 0.88 -7.46
C TYR A 55 0.97 0.98 -7.90
N GLN A 56 0.59 0.22 -8.91
CA GLN A 56 -0.79 0.11 -9.38
C GLN A 56 -1.27 -1.29 -9.06
N ALA A 57 -2.50 -1.41 -8.55
CA ALA A 57 -3.10 -2.72 -8.31
C ALA A 57 -3.11 -3.56 -9.58
N ASP A 58 -2.76 -4.84 -9.46
CA ASP A 58 -2.61 -5.74 -10.61
C ASP A 58 -3.96 -6.17 -11.18
N LEU A 59 -5.03 -6.09 -10.37
CA LEU A 59 -6.38 -6.50 -10.76
C LEU A 59 -7.40 -5.38 -10.49
N VAL A 60 -8.36 -5.22 -11.42
CA VAL A 60 -9.44 -4.22 -11.36
C VAL A 60 -10.38 -4.37 -10.16
N THR A 61 -10.39 -5.53 -9.50
CA THR A 61 -11.21 -5.78 -8.32
C THR A 61 -10.50 -5.42 -7.01
N GLN A 62 -9.19 -5.19 -7.04
CA GLN A 62 -8.41 -4.87 -5.86
C GLN A 62 -8.60 -3.41 -5.47
N LYS A 63 -9.07 -3.18 -4.24
CA LYS A 63 -9.22 -1.87 -3.62
C LYS A 63 -8.16 -1.72 -2.53
N LEU A 64 -7.55 -0.53 -2.46
CA LEU A 64 -6.70 -0.16 -1.34
C LEU A 64 -7.58 0.05 -0.10
N LEU A 65 -7.27 -0.68 0.98
CA LEU A 65 -7.98 -0.60 2.26
C LEU A 65 -7.23 0.22 3.28
N LYS A 66 -5.90 0.09 3.33
CA LYS A 66 -5.03 0.85 4.22
C LYS A 66 -3.72 1.20 3.53
N SER A 67 -3.16 2.36 3.81
CA SER A 67 -1.78 2.71 3.46
C SER A 67 -1.12 3.55 4.54
N GLY A 68 0.18 3.36 4.75
CA GLY A 68 0.92 4.14 5.74
C GLY A 68 2.42 4.02 5.59
N LEU A 69 3.14 4.93 6.24
CA LEU A 69 4.60 4.98 6.21
C LEU A 69 5.19 4.57 7.56
N VAL A 70 6.20 3.70 7.53
CA VAL A 70 6.89 3.24 8.74
C VAL A 70 8.39 3.46 8.60
N LYS A 71 8.99 4.29 9.45
CA LYS A 71 10.45 4.41 9.56
C LYS A 71 10.96 3.62 10.77
N PHE A 72 11.55 2.46 10.48
CA PHE A 72 12.18 1.60 11.47
C PHE A 72 13.50 2.19 11.98
N LYS A 73 13.87 1.91 13.23
CA LYS A 73 15.01 2.54 13.94
C LYS A 73 16.33 2.51 13.17
N ASN A 74 16.60 1.43 12.43
CA ASN A 74 17.86 1.20 11.72
C ASN A 74 17.76 1.37 10.20
N LYS A 75 16.76 2.11 9.71
CA LYS A 75 16.51 2.31 8.28
C LYS A 75 16.49 3.79 7.94
N ASP A 76 17.25 4.16 6.91
CA ASP A 76 17.36 5.56 6.49
C ASP A 76 16.09 6.05 5.80
N GLN A 77 15.49 5.19 4.96
CA GLN A 77 14.23 5.45 4.27
C GLN A 77 13.06 4.73 4.97
N PRO A 78 11.86 5.31 4.91
CA PRO A 78 10.65 4.64 5.38
C PRO A 78 10.26 3.48 4.46
N PHE A 79 9.40 2.62 4.96
CA PHE A 79 8.71 1.59 4.19
C PHE A 79 7.29 2.06 3.92
N LEU A 80 6.77 1.75 2.74
CA LEU A 80 5.33 1.85 2.47
C LEU A 80 4.68 0.52 2.88
N VAL A 81 3.65 0.60 3.72
CA VAL A 81 2.84 -0.55 4.10
C VAL A 81 1.44 -0.34 3.52
N THR A 82 0.94 -1.33 2.79
CA THR A 82 -0.38 -1.29 2.18
C THR A 82 -1.18 -2.54 2.51
N VAL A 83 -2.50 -2.41 2.62
CA VAL A 83 -3.45 -3.52 2.68
C VAL A 83 -4.46 -3.35 1.56
N TRP A 84 -4.67 -4.40 0.78
CA TRP A 84 -5.56 -4.45 -0.37
C TRP A 84 -6.63 -5.51 -0.16
N THR A 85 -7.77 -5.40 -0.83
CA THR A 85 -8.69 -6.54 -0.99
C THR A 85 -8.05 -7.58 -1.90
N GLY A 86 -8.06 -8.86 -1.53
CA GLY A 86 -7.51 -9.96 -2.33
C GLY A 86 -8.60 -10.89 -2.85
N GLY A 87 -8.83 -10.91 -4.17
CA GLY A 87 -9.74 -11.86 -4.83
C GLY A 87 -11.16 -11.91 -4.24
N ALA A 88 -11.82 -13.07 -4.31
CA ALA A 88 -13.21 -13.23 -3.91
C ALA A 88 -13.46 -13.17 -2.38
N HIS A 89 -12.44 -13.38 -1.54
CA HIS A 89 -12.66 -13.58 -0.10
C HIS A 89 -11.59 -13.02 0.84
N GLY A 90 -10.49 -12.40 0.40
CA GLY A 90 -9.34 -12.13 1.26
C GLY A 90 -8.85 -10.67 1.32
N GLN A 91 -7.73 -10.50 2.03
CA GLN A 91 -6.93 -9.28 2.04
C GLN A 91 -5.46 -9.61 1.84
N GLU A 92 -4.71 -8.67 1.27
CA GLU A 92 -3.29 -8.80 1.02
C GLU A 92 -2.53 -7.60 1.59
N LEU A 93 -1.54 -7.87 2.43
CA LEU A 93 -0.61 -6.89 2.95
C LEU A 93 0.66 -6.94 2.11
N ILE A 94 1.09 -5.77 1.62
CA ILE A 94 2.32 -5.61 0.86
C ILE A 94 3.17 -4.52 1.52
N VAL A 95 4.42 -4.84 1.81
CA VAL A 95 5.41 -3.92 2.37
C VAL A 95 6.48 -3.63 1.34
N PHE A 96 6.71 -2.36 1.01
CA PHE A 96 7.71 -1.91 0.06
C PHE A 96 8.88 -1.25 0.80
N ASP A 97 10.11 -1.64 0.46
CA ASP A 97 11.33 -0.97 0.92
C ASP A 97 11.69 0.18 -0.02
N LEU A 98 11.44 1.42 0.41
CA LEU A 98 11.68 2.60 -0.42
C LEU A 98 13.18 2.93 -0.58
N ALA A 99 14.07 2.29 0.19
CA ALA A 99 15.51 2.41 -0.05
C ALA A 99 15.96 1.63 -1.30
N LYS A 100 15.21 0.59 -1.68
CA LYS A 100 15.58 -0.36 -2.75
C LYS A 100 14.85 -0.07 -4.06
N TYR A 101 14.58 1.20 -4.37
CA TYR A 101 13.96 1.58 -5.64
C TYR A 101 14.83 1.16 -6.83
N ASN A 102 14.32 0.26 -7.69
CA ASN A 102 15.01 -0.10 -8.92
C ASN A 102 14.60 0.86 -10.05
N LYS A 103 15.58 1.61 -10.57
CA LYS A 103 15.38 2.53 -11.69
C LYS A 103 15.07 1.82 -13.02
N SER A 104 15.52 0.58 -13.23
CA SER A 104 15.23 -0.16 -14.48
C SER A 104 13.78 -0.59 -14.54
N ASP A 105 13.28 -1.11 -13.41
CA ASP A 105 11.98 -1.77 -13.34
C ASP A 105 10.88 -0.80 -12.90
N LYS A 106 11.26 0.40 -12.43
CA LYS A 106 10.37 1.45 -11.88
C LYS A 106 9.51 0.99 -10.69
N GLU A 107 9.87 -0.12 -10.07
CA GLU A 107 9.20 -0.69 -8.92
C GLU A 107 10.07 -0.50 -7.66
N ALA A 108 9.46 -0.19 -6.52
CA ALA A 108 10.12 -0.37 -5.24
C ALA A 108 10.14 -1.86 -4.92
N ALA A 109 11.25 -2.36 -4.39
CA ALA A 109 11.34 -3.77 -4.02
C ALA A 109 10.30 -4.09 -2.93
N ILE A 110 9.42 -5.04 -3.25
CA ILE A 110 8.55 -5.66 -2.27
C ILE A 110 9.44 -6.38 -1.26
N ALA A 111 9.39 -5.93 -0.01
CA ALA A 111 10.14 -6.51 1.10
C ALA A 111 9.37 -7.67 1.75
N TYR A 112 8.04 -7.63 1.70
CA TYR A 112 7.19 -8.62 2.33
C TYR A 112 5.79 -8.63 1.70
N VAL A 113 5.19 -9.82 1.58
CA VAL A 113 3.80 -10.04 1.17
C VAL A 113 3.15 -11.01 2.13
N TYR A 114 1.91 -10.73 2.50
CA TYR A 114 1.08 -11.63 3.28
C TYR A 114 -0.36 -11.63 2.77
N GLY A 115 -0.88 -12.82 2.46
CA GLY A 115 -2.28 -13.04 2.12
C GLY A 115 -3.07 -13.62 3.29
N SER A 116 -4.26 -13.09 3.53
CA SER A 116 -5.22 -13.57 4.52
C SER A 116 -6.55 -13.84 3.83
N ALA A 117 -7.22 -14.94 4.18
CA ALA A 117 -8.57 -15.23 3.72
C ALA A 117 -9.63 -14.37 4.43
N TRP A 118 -9.22 -13.51 5.36
CA TRP A 118 -10.08 -12.63 6.13
C TRP A 118 -9.39 -11.28 6.38
N THR A 119 -10.03 -10.42 7.17
CA THR A 119 -9.46 -9.11 7.55
C THR A 119 -8.10 -9.25 8.22
N ILE A 120 -7.15 -8.42 7.76
CA ILE A 120 -5.83 -8.27 8.35
C ILE A 120 -5.90 -7.15 9.39
N ASP A 121 -5.47 -7.48 10.61
CA ASP A 121 -5.17 -6.52 11.66
C ASP A 121 -3.65 -6.39 11.84
N MET A 122 -3.20 -5.20 12.24
CA MET A 122 -1.78 -4.87 12.35
C MET A 122 -1.49 -4.10 13.63
N ASP A 123 -0.42 -4.50 14.33
CA ASP A 123 0.22 -3.70 15.37
C ASP A 123 1.62 -3.29 14.89
N ILE A 124 1.88 -1.99 14.85
CA ILE A 124 3.01 -1.39 14.13
C ILE A 124 3.80 -0.50 15.09
N ASN A 125 5.11 -0.72 15.14
CA ASN A 125 6.04 0.18 15.81
C ASN A 125 7.35 0.32 15.02
N GLN A 126 8.33 1.04 15.56
CA GLN A 126 9.61 1.30 14.88
C GLN A 126 10.58 0.09 14.82
N GLU A 127 10.16 -1.08 15.29
CA GLU A 127 10.98 -2.30 15.32
C GLU A 127 10.36 -3.44 14.49
N ARG A 128 9.03 -3.48 14.37
CA ARG A 128 8.32 -4.58 13.70
C ARG A 128 6.90 -4.20 13.27
N ILE A 129 6.35 -5.05 12.41
CA ILE A 129 4.91 -5.14 12.13
C ILE A 129 4.46 -6.51 12.61
N VAL A 130 3.52 -6.56 13.56
CA VAL A 130 2.81 -7.78 13.94
C VAL A 130 1.54 -7.84 13.12
N ILE A 131 1.37 -8.93 12.37
CA ILE A 131 0.29 -9.14 11.41
C ILE A 131 -0.60 -10.23 11.96
N LYS A 132 -1.89 -9.94 12.11
CA LYS A 132 -2.90 -10.88 12.60
C LYS A 132 -3.92 -11.11 11.49
N GLY A 133 -4.01 -12.33 11.01
CA GLY A 133 -4.92 -12.72 9.94
C GLY A 133 -5.50 -14.11 10.19
N ASN A 134 -6.32 -14.57 9.26
CA ASN A 134 -6.84 -15.93 9.27
C ASN A 134 -6.58 -16.58 7.92
N LYS A 135 -6.17 -17.84 7.94
CA LYS A 135 -6.12 -18.70 6.76
C LYS A 135 -7.51 -19.29 6.48
N GLU A 136 -7.53 -20.23 5.54
CA GLU A 136 -8.69 -21.06 5.26
C GLU A 136 -9.19 -21.78 6.53
N VAL A 137 -10.45 -22.22 6.45
CA VAL A 137 -11.10 -22.95 7.53
C VAL A 137 -10.44 -24.32 7.67
N ASP A 138 -10.07 -24.69 8.89
CA ASP A 138 -9.54 -26.01 9.18
C ASP A 138 -10.68 -27.06 9.06
N GLU A 139 -10.47 -28.07 8.22
CA GLU A 139 -11.49 -29.08 7.89
C GLU A 139 -11.93 -29.92 9.09
N LYS A 140 -11.12 -30.02 10.15
CA LYS A 140 -11.42 -30.84 11.33
C LYS A 140 -12.23 -30.08 12.36
N THR A 141 -11.93 -28.79 12.51
CA THR A 141 -12.52 -27.93 13.53
C THR A 141 -13.62 -27.04 12.98
N ASN A 142 -13.73 -26.89 11.65
CA ASN A 142 -14.60 -25.94 10.97
C ASN A 142 -14.43 -24.49 11.45
N LEU A 143 -13.25 -24.15 11.98
CA LEU A 143 -12.91 -22.80 12.43
C LEU A 143 -11.79 -22.21 11.57
N PRO A 144 -11.75 -20.88 11.36
CA PRO A 144 -10.62 -20.23 10.71
C PRO A 144 -9.33 -20.46 11.49
N VAL A 145 -8.25 -20.82 10.80
CA VAL A 145 -6.93 -20.92 11.43
C VAL A 145 -6.38 -19.51 11.62
N LYS A 146 -6.34 -19.05 12.86
CA LYS A 146 -5.71 -17.78 13.24
C LYS A 146 -4.21 -17.86 13.03
N GLU A 147 -3.64 -16.81 12.46
CA GLU A 147 -2.22 -16.69 12.26
C GLU A 147 -1.73 -15.33 12.77
N GLU A 148 -0.62 -15.36 13.50
CA GLU A 148 0.11 -14.17 13.91
C GLU A 148 1.54 -14.27 13.39
N LEU A 149 1.91 -13.36 12.50
CA LEU A 149 3.24 -13.26 11.93
C LEU A 149 3.90 -11.96 12.35
N THR A 150 5.23 -11.92 12.30
CA THR A 150 5.98 -10.70 12.58
C THR A 150 6.95 -10.44 11.44
N PHE A 151 6.80 -9.27 10.80
CA PHE A 151 7.80 -8.72 9.89
C PHE A 151 8.78 -7.83 10.65
N LYS A 152 10.09 -8.09 10.48
CA LYS A 152 11.20 -7.28 11.00
C LYS A 152 12.18 -7.00 9.84
N PRO A 153 12.43 -5.72 9.50
CA PRO A 153 13.19 -5.34 8.31
C PRO A 153 14.70 -5.28 8.49
#